data_AF-A0A4Q3JBF7-F1
#
_entry.id   AF-A0A4Q3JBF7-F1
#
_cell.length_a   1.000
_cell.length_b   1.000
_cell.length_c   1.000
_cell.angle_alpha   90.00
_cell.angle_beta   90.00
_cell.angle_gamma   90.00
#
_symmetry.space_group_name_H-M   'P 1'
#
loop_
_entity.id
_entity.type
_entity.pdbx_description
1 polymer ?
#
loop_
_entity_poly.entity_id
_entity_poly.type
_entity_poly.pdbx_seq_one_letter_code
_entity_poly.pdbx_strand_id
1 'polypeptide(L)' 'MLTAQRTYRLKQCAILGALVGVLLSQYHPLWGSPAQLRAEPWSPVRKTLGGSHVALFALLGLAVGGVIIQLRDE' A
#
# COMPACT_ATOMS: atom_id res chain seq x y z
N MET A 1 6.34 23.80 -14.73
CA MET A 1 5.36 23.67 -13.63
C MET A 1 4.61 22.33 -13.64
N LEU A 2 4.19 21.81 -14.80
CA LEU A 2 3.43 20.53 -14.93
C LEU A 2 4.12 19.30 -14.30
N THR A 3 5.45 19.20 -14.38
CA THR A 3 6.23 18.07 -13.81
C THR A 3 6.23 18.02 -12.29
N ALA A 4 6.26 19.17 -11.60
CA ALA A 4 6.23 19.21 -10.14
C ALA A 4 4.86 18.77 -9.60
N GLN A 5 3.78 19.23 -10.23
CA GLN A 5 2.42 18.85 -9.87
C GLN A 5 2.14 17.36 -10.17
N ARG A 6 2.65 16.84 -11.29
CA ARG A 6 2.59 15.40 -11.62
C ARG A 6 3.33 14.55 -10.58
N THR A 7 4.53 14.97 -10.20
CA THR A 7 5.32 14.30 -9.17
C THR A 7 4.62 14.31 -7.81
N TYR A 8 3.99 15.43 -7.45
CA TYR A 8 3.22 15.54 -6.21
C TYR A 8 2.03 14.57 -6.17
N ARG A 9 1.25 14.48 -7.25
CA ARG A 9 0.13 13.53 -7.36
C ARG A 9 0.59 12.07 -7.29
N LEU A 10 1.70 11.72 -7.94
CA LEU A 10 2.29 10.38 -7.85
C LEU A 10 2.70 10.03 -6.41
N LYS A 11 3.33 10.97 -5.69
CA LYS A 11 3.67 10.78 -4.28
C LYS A 11 2.42 10.56 -3.42
N GLN A 12 1.34 11.30 -3.67
CA GLN A 12 0.08 11.09 -2.96
C GLN A 12 -0.49 9.68 -3.24
N CYS A 13 -0.44 9.20 -4.47
CA CYS A 13 -0.89 7.84 -4.81
C CYS A 13 -0.03 6.77 -4.12
N ALA A 14 1.29 6.97 -4.06
CA ALA A 14 2.20 6.09 -3.33
C ALA A 14 1.90 6.04 -1.83
N ILE A 15 1.64 7.20 -1.22
CA ILE A 15 1.28 7.32 0.21
C ILE A 15 -0.05 6.62 0.48
N LEU A 16 -1.06 6.85 -0.37
CA LEU A 16 -2.37 6.18 -0.25
C LEU A 16 -2.21 4.66 -0.38
N GLY A 17 -1.42 4.19 -1.34
CA GLY A 17 -1.05 2.79 -1.46
C GLY A 17 -0.39 2.25 -0.20
N ALA A 18 0.63 2.92 0.33
CA ALA A 18 1.30 2.54 1.57
C ALA A 18 0.31 2.41 2.75
N LEU A 19 -0.60 3.37 2.92
CA LEU A 19 -1.63 3.33 3.97
C LEU A 19 -2.57 2.13 3.81
N VAL A 20 -3.01 1.82 2.60
CA VAL A 20 -3.79 0.62 2.31
C VAL A 20 -2.98 -0.65 2.65
N GLY A 21 -1.70 -0.68 2.31
CA GLY A 21 -0.79 -1.77 2.69
C GLY A 21 -0.67 -1.97 4.20
N VAL A 22 -0.57 -0.89 4.98
CA VAL A 22 -0.62 -0.96 6.45
C VAL A 22 -1.93 -1.58 6.91
N LEU A 23 -3.07 -1.06 6.46
CA LEU A 23 -4.38 -1.55 6.90
C LEU A 23 -4.58 -3.03 6.55
N LEU A 24 -4.22 -3.44 5.34
CA LEU A 24 -4.32 -4.84 4.94
C LEU A 24 -3.42 -5.75 5.77
N SER A 25 -2.20 -5.33 6.09
CA SER A 25 -1.32 -6.13 6.95
C SER A 25 -1.91 -6.37 8.35
N GLN A 26 -2.70 -5.41 8.86
CA GLN A 26 -3.28 -5.46 10.20
C GLN A 26 -4.64 -6.16 10.26
N TYR A 27 -5.48 -6.00 9.24
CA TYR A 27 -6.88 -6.42 9.29
C TYR A 27 -7.27 -7.48 8.28
N HIS A 28 -6.43 -7.77 7.27
CA HIS A 28 -6.75 -8.84 6.35
C HIS A 28 -6.70 -10.20 7.07
N PRO A 29 -7.65 -11.11 6.78
CA PRO A 29 -7.60 -12.48 7.26
C PRO A 29 -6.26 -13.10 6.90
N LEU A 30 -5.55 -13.62 7.89
CA LEU A 30 -4.35 -14.40 7.65
C LEU A 30 -4.76 -15.84 7.37
N TRP A 31 -4.15 -16.45 6.38
CA TRP A 31 -4.37 -17.84 6.02
C TRP A 31 -3.08 -18.60 6.37
N GLY A 32 -3.20 -19.72 7.08
CA GLY A 32 -2.02 -20.46 7.55
C GLY A 32 -2.21 -21.07 8.93
N SER A 33 -1.17 -21.00 9.76
CA SER A 33 -1.16 -21.70 11.06
C SER A 33 -2.23 -21.14 12.03
N PRO A 34 -2.69 -21.93 13.02
CA PRO A 34 -3.66 -21.46 14.02
C PRO A 34 -3.23 -20.19 14.74
N ALA A 35 -1.92 -19.97 14.90
CA ALA A 35 -1.34 -18.77 15.50
C ALA A 35 -1.52 -17.52 14.61
N GLN A 36 -1.45 -17.69 13.28
CA GLN A 36 -1.70 -16.61 12.31
C GLN A 36 -3.20 -16.29 12.22
N LEU A 37 -4.06 -17.32 12.24
CA LEU A 37 -5.52 -17.16 12.16
C LEU A 37 -6.12 -16.38 13.34
N ARG A 38 -5.44 -16.39 14.50
CA ARG A 38 -5.85 -15.66 15.72
C ARG A 38 -5.02 -14.41 15.98
N ALA A 39 -4.11 -14.04 15.06
CA ALA A 39 -3.22 -12.92 15.29
C ALA A 39 -4.01 -11.60 15.31
N GLU A 40 -4.06 -10.97 16.47
CA GLU A 40 -4.65 -9.65 16.64
C GLU A 40 -3.89 -8.59 15.83
N PRO A 41 -4.54 -7.48 15.46
CA PRO A 41 -3.87 -6.30 14.91
C PRO A 41 -2.66 -5.91 15.77
N TRP A 42 -1.57 -5.51 15.13
CA TRP A 42 -0.32 -5.07 15.75
C TRP A 42 0.45 -6.14 16.53
N SER A 43 0.02 -7.40 16.47
CA SER A 43 0.79 -8.54 16.98
C SER A 43 2.15 -8.66 16.27
N PRO A 44 3.16 -9.28 16.92
CA PRO A 44 4.48 -9.50 16.32
C PRO A 44 4.40 -10.19 14.95
N VAL A 45 3.50 -11.17 14.81
CA VAL A 45 3.25 -11.88 13.54
C VAL A 45 2.83 -10.91 12.44
N ARG A 46 1.90 -9.98 12.70
CA ARG A 46 1.44 -9.01 11.69
C ARG A 46 2.45 -7.90 11.40
N LYS A 47 3.31 -7.54 12.37
CA LYS A 47 4.38 -6.57 12.15
C LYS A 47 5.39 -7.04 11.09
N THR A 48 5.67 -8.35 11.04
CA THR A 48 6.56 -8.91 10.00
C THR A 48 5.98 -8.75 8.60
N LEU A 49 4.65 -8.79 8.46
CA LEU A 49 3.95 -8.60 7.19
C LEU A 49 3.82 -7.12 6.80
N GLY A 50 3.92 -6.20 7.76
CA GLY A 50 3.72 -4.77 7.54
C GLY A 50 4.68 -4.20 6.49
N GLY A 51 5.97 -4.50 6.61
CA GLY A 51 6.99 -3.96 5.70
C GLY A 51 6.74 -4.33 4.23
N SER A 52 6.51 -5.62 3.97
CA SER A 52 6.27 -6.11 2.61
C SER A 52 4.98 -5.59 2.00
N HIS A 53 3.88 -5.54 2.77
CA HIS A 53 2.61 -4.99 2.28
C HIS A 53 2.71 -3.49 2.00
N VAL A 54 3.34 -2.73 2.90
CA VAL A 54 3.55 -1.28 2.69
C VAL A 54 4.33 -1.02 1.40
N ALA A 55 5.43 -1.73 1.19
CA ALA A 55 6.23 -1.57 -0.02
C ALA A 55 5.45 -1.96 -1.28
N LEU A 56 4.80 -3.12 -1.26
CA LEU A 56 4.03 -3.63 -2.41
C LEU A 56 2.90 -2.67 -2.78
N PHE A 57 2.09 -2.24 -1.82
CA PHE A 57 0.97 -1.35 -2.11
C PHE A 57 1.40 0.07 -2.43
N ALA A 58 2.54 0.56 -1.91
CA ALA A 58 3.12 1.83 -2.36
C ALA A 58 3.51 1.78 -3.84
N LEU A 59 4.12 0.68 -4.30
CA LEU A 59 4.47 0.46 -5.71
C LEU A 59 3.22 0.35 -6.59
N LEU A 60 2.20 -0.38 -6.13
CA LEU A 60 0.90 -0.44 -6.83
C LEU A 60 0.24 0.94 -6.93
N GLY A 61 0.29 1.73 -5.85
CA GLY A 61 -0.19 3.11 -5.85
C GLY A 61 0.55 3.99 -6.86
N LEU A 62 1.86 3.84 -6.99
CA LEU A 62 2.65 4.52 -8.02
C LEU A 62 2.25 4.09 -9.43
N ALA A 63 2.11 2.79 -9.68
CA ALA A 63 1.77 2.25 -10.99
C ALA A 63 0.37 2.71 -11.43
N VAL A 64 -0.64 2.51 -10.58
CA VAL A 64 -2.03 2.91 -10.85
C VAL A 64 -2.14 4.43 -10.97
N GLY A 65 -1.50 5.18 -10.06
CA GLY A 65 -1.47 6.64 -10.13
C GLY A 65 -0.81 7.15 -11.41
N GLY A 66 0.26 6.49 -11.87
CA GLY A 66 0.94 6.79 -13.13
C GLY A 66 0.03 6.62 -14.34
N VAL A 67 -0.68 5.49 -14.41
CA VAL A 67 -1.64 5.21 -15.49
C VAL A 67 -2.78 6.23 -15.49
N ILE A 68 -3.40 6.51 -14.33
CA ILE A 68 -4.51 7.46 -14.22
C ILE A 68 -4.08 8.87 -14.64
N ILE A 69 -2.90 9.31 -14.20
CA ILE A 69 -2.37 10.62 -14.58
C ILE A 69 -2.09 10.68 -16.08
N GLN A 70 -1.50 9.63 -16.65
CA GLN A 70 -1.21 9.57 -18.08
C GLN A 70 -2.50 9.67 -18.91
N LEU A 71 -3.52 8.87 -18.59
CA LEU A 71 -4.82 8.89 -19.29
C LEU A 71 -5.57 10.22 -19.15
N ARG A 72 -5.26 11.04 -18.13
CA ARG A 72 -5.86 12.35 -17.93
C ARG A 72 -5.14 13.46 -18.71
N ASP A 73 -3.85 13.29 -18.93
CA ASP A 73 -3.01 14.24 -19.64
C ASP A 73 -3.06 14.04 -21.17
N GLU A 74 -3.62 12.91 -21.63
CA GLU A 74 -4.02 12.62 -23.03
C GLU A 74 -5.33 13.32 -23.41
#